data_AF-A0A961SHQ2-F1
#
_entry.id   AF-A0A961SHQ2-F1
#
_cell.length_a   1.000
_cell.length_b   1.000
_cell.length_c   1.000
_cell.angle_alpha   90.00
_cell.angle_beta   90.00
_cell.angle_gamma   90.00
#
_symmetry.space_group_name_H-M   'P 1'
#
loop_
_entity.id
_entity.type
_entity.pdbx_description
1 polymer ?
#
loop_
_entity_poly.entity_id
_entity_poly.type
_entity_poly.pdbx_seq_one_letter_code
_entity_poly.pdbx_strand_id
1 'polypeptide(L)'
;MLTRVTFALLVLVVSASLAFAQDAQPEATILSLGLTDRKVDKTDLMKRMMLPKPRFDSPGIAYGWVAHAKKGDHVEVHLKKDGESLMHNLRDVTEDDADVLLMAGKTGVPAGGWPKGQYTAKVTVTRGDKVVDEKETDPIPFE
;
A
#
# COMPACT_ATOMS: atom_id res chain seq x y z
N MET A 1 22.01 60.58 -39.79
CA MET A 1 22.38 60.04 -38.46
C MET A 1 21.21 60.34 -37.53
N LEU A 2 20.08 59.65 -37.59
CA LEU A 2 19.74 58.30 -37.13
C LEU A 2 20.11 58.02 -35.66
N THR A 3 19.23 58.41 -34.73
CA THR A 3 19.10 57.70 -33.45
C THR A 3 17.64 57.78 -32.97
N ARG A 4 16.87 56.77 -33.37
CA ARG A 4 15.62 56.38 -32.72
C ARG A 4 16.00 55.53 -31.52
N VAL A 5 15.46 55.78 -30.34
CA VAL A 5 15.35 54.75 -29.30
C VAL A 5 13.96 54.79 -28.70
N THR A 6 13.39 53.60 -28.68
CA THR A 6 11.99 53.22 -28.63
C THR A 6 11.49 53.19 -27.18
N PHE A 7 10.29 53.71 -26.95
CA PHE A 7 9.51 53.51 -25.72
C PHE A 7 9.00 52.05 -25.72
N ALA A 8 9.47 51.22 -24.77
CA ALA A 8 8.96 49.87 -24.58
C ALA A 8 7.97 49.85 -23.40
N LEU A 9 6.68 49.81 -23.73
CA LEU A 9 5.58 49.59 -22.80
C LEU A 9 5.48 48.08 -22.52
N LEU A 10 5.90 47.64 -21.33
CA LEU A 10 5.77 46.26 -20.88
C LEU A 10 4.34 46.04 -20.35
N VAL A 11 3.46 45.46 -21.16
CA VAL A 11 2.14 44.99 -20.71
C VAL A 11 2.35 43.64 -19.99
N LEU A 12 2.24 43.66 -18.67
CA LEU A 12 2.35 42.50 -17.81
C LEU A 12 0.96 41.84 -17.73
N VAL A 13 0.70 40.88 -18.62
CA VAL A 13 -0.48 40.01 -18.52
C VAL A 13 -0.20 38.99 -17.41
N VAL A 14 -0.69 39.28 -16.21
CA VAL A 14 -0.73 38.31 -15.11
C VAL A 14 -1.90 37.37 -15.39
N SER A 15 -1.63 36.26 -16.06
CA SER A 15 -2.53 35.12 -16.13
C SER A 15 -2.56 34.47 -14.75
N ALA A 16 -3.43 34.96 -13.87
CA ALA A 16 -3.76 34.28 -12.62
C ALA A 16 -4.44 32.95 -12.98
N SER A 17 -3.65 31.89 -13.08
CA SER A 17 -4.15 30.52 -13.17
C SER A 17 -4.97 30.24 -11.92
N LEU A 18 -6.29 30.23 -12.11
CA LEU A 18 -7.29 29.67 -11.21
C LEU A 18 -6.89 28.22 -10.91
N ALA A 19 -6.18 28.02 -9.82
CA ALA A 19 -6.04 26.71 -9.21
C ALA A 19 -7.43 26.35 -8.66
N PHE A 20 -8.23 25.70 -9.49
CA PHE A 20 -9.42 25.01 -9.04
C PHE A 20 -8.99 24.08 -7.90
N ALA A 21 -9.57 24.29 -6.73
CA ALA A 21 -9.61 23.30 -5.68
C ALA A 21 -10.26 22.05 -6.28
N GLN A 22 -9.43 21.11 -6.74
CA GLN A 22 -9.89 19.76 -7.02
C GLN A 22 -10.39 19.20 -5.69
N ASP A 23 -11.62 18.72 -5.68
CA ASP A 23 -12.17 17.88 -4.63
C ASP A 23 -11.10 16.91 -4.17
N ALA A 24 -10.54 17.15 -2.98
CA ALA A 24 -9.54 16.28 -2.39
C ALA A 24 -10.23 15.00 -1.96
N GLN A 25 -10.55 14.13 -2.93
CA GLN A 25 -10.95 12.77 -2.63
C GLN A 25 -9.81 12.10 -1.87
N PRO A 26 -10.09 11.36 -0.78
CA PRO A 26 -9.05 10.69 -0.02
C PRO A 26 -8.26 9.76 -0.94
N GLU A 27 -6.93 9.86 -0.88
CA GLU A 27 -6.04 8.90 -1.54
C GLU A 27 -6.12 7.54 -0.83
N ALA A 28 -5.81 6.47 -1.57
CA ALA A 28 -5.80 5.13 -1.02
C ALA A 28 -4.84 5.06 0.18
N THR A 29 -5.32 4.52 1.29
CA THR A 29 -4.58 4.52 2.56
C THR A 29 -4.54 3.13 3.16
N ILE A 30 -3.35 2.65 3.51
CA ILE A 30 -3.17 1.38 4.23
C ILE A 30 -3.56 1.59 5.70
N LEU A 31 -4.71 1.07 6.10
CA LEU A 31 -5.27 1.18 7.46
C LEU A 31 -4.63 0.19 8.44
N SER A 32 -4.31 -1.00 7.97
CA SER A 32 -3.74 -2.06 8.81
C SER A 32 -2.86 -2.99 7.98
N LEU A 33 -1.79 -3.49 8.60
CA LEU A 33 -0.81 -4.38 8.01
C LEU A 33 -0.21 -5.24 9.12
N GLY A 34 0.04 -6.53 8.85
CA GLY A 34 0.66 -7.40 9.83
C GLY A 34 0.93 -8.83 9.36
N LEU A 35 1.46 -9.63 10.27
CA LEU A 35 1.68 -11.06 10.15
C LEU A 35 0.87 -11.79 11.23
N THR A 36 0.23 -12.90 10.86
CA THR A 36 -0.67 -13.64 11.77
C THR A 36 -0.71 -15.14 11.44
N ASP A 37 -1.08 -15.96 12.43
CA ASP A 37 -1.21 -17.42 12.29
C ASP A 37 -2.59 -17.88 11.79
N ARG A 38 -3.48 -16.95 11.44
CA ARG A 38 -4.84 -17.27 10.98
C ARG A 38 -5.35 -16.31 9.94
N LYS A 39 -6.36 -16.73 9.18
CA LYS A 39 -7.11 -15.79 8.33
C LYS A 39 -7.75 -14.72 9.20
N VAL A 40 -7.77 -13.50 8.67
CA VAL A 40 -8.39 -12.34 9.30
C VAL A 40 -9.53 -11.85 8.43
N ASP A 41 -10.53 -11.29 9.08
CA ASP A 41 -11.57 -10.50 8.43
C ASP A 41 -11.52 -9.04 8.88
N LYS A 42 -12.33 -8.17 8.25
CA LYS A 42 -12.37 -6.74 8.60
C LYS A 42 -12.82 -6.51 10.04
N THR A 43 -13.69 -7.38 10.58
CA THR A 43 -14.20 -7.25 11.95
C THR A 43 -13.10 -7.46 12.99
N ASP A 44 -12.22 -8.44 12.76
CA ASP A 44 -11.02 -8.67 13.58
C ASP A 44 -10.13 -7.42 13.63
N LEU A 45 -9.88 -6.81 12.47
CA LEU A 45 -9.00 -5.65 12.33
C LEU A 45 -9.61 -4.37 12.91
N MET A 46 -10.92 -4.16 12.76
CA MET A 46 -11.63 -3.02 13.33
C MET A 46 -11.59 -3.01 14.87
N LYS A 47 -11.58 -4.18 15.51
CA LYS A 47 -11.46 -4.29 16.97
C LYS A 47 -10.06 -3.93 17.48
N ARG A 48 -9.07 -3.75 16.58
CA ARG A 48 -7.67 -3.46 16.91
C ARG A 48 -7.07 -4.43 17.93
N MET A 49 -7.53 -5.68 17.90
CA MET A 49 -6.98 -6.72 18.77
C MET A 49 -5.59 -7.11 18.28
N MET A 50 -4.71 -7.43 19.22
CA MET A 50 -3.40 -7.98 18.88
C MET A 50 -3.61 -9.38 18.31
N LEU A 51 -3.26 -9.56 17.04
CA LEU A 51 -3.35 -10.86 16.39
C LEU A 51 -2.19 -11.75 16.82
N PRO A 52 -2.41 -13.06 16.96
CA PRO A 52 -1.36 -14.02 17.28
C PRO A 52 -0.26 -13.99 16.21
N LYS A 53 0.99 -13.93 16.65
CA LYS A 53 2.14 -13.97 15.75
C LYS A 53 2.35 -15.39 15.21
N PRO A 54 2.76 -15.55 13.93
CA PRO A 54 3.16 -16.84 13.41
C PRO A 54 4.35 -17.44 14.16
N ARG A 55 4.43 -18.76 14.13
CA ARG A 55 5.51 -19.60 14.65
C ARG A 55 5.99 -20.55 13.57
N PHE A 56 7.13 -21.21 13.82
CA PHE A 56 7.72 -22.20 12.92
C PHE A 56 6.73 -23.30 12.50
N ASP A 57 5.86 -23.72 13.42
CA ASP A 57 4.91 -24.82 13.28
C ASP A 57 3.45 -24.36 13.20
N SER A 58 3.20 -23.08 12.88
CA SER A 58 1.85 -22.53 12.70
C SER A 58 1.61 -22.11 11.25
N PRO A 59 0.37 -21.76 10.88
CA PRO A 59 0.15 -20.99 9.67
C PRO A 59 0.90 -19.65 9.74
N GLY A 60 1.16 -19.06 8.58
CA GLY A 60 1.90 -17.80 8.45
C GLY A 60 1.33 -17.00 7.30
N ILE A 61 0.68 -15.89 7.64
CA ILE A 61 -0.10 -15.08 6.71
C ILE A 61 0.25 -13.60 6.92
N ALA A 62 0.71 -12.95 5.85
CA ALA A 62 0.75 -11.50 5.73
C ALA A 62 -0.64 -10.99 5.34
N TYR A 63 -1.08 -9.89 5.94
CA TYR A 63 -2.34 -9.24 5.59
C TYR A 63 -2.15 -7.73 5.43
N GLY A 64 -3.00 -7.14 4.58
CA GLY A 64 -3.10 -5.70 4.38
C GLY A 64 -4.54 -5.27 4.19
N TRP A 65 -4.97 -4.23 4.90
CA TRP A 65 -6.26 -3.57 4.70
C TRP A 65 -6.05 -2.15 4.21
N VAL A 66 -6.52 -1.87 2.99
CA VAL A 66 -6.48 -0.58 2.31
C VAL A 66 -7.89 -0.02 2.21
N ALA A 67 -8.05 1.25 2.55
CA ALA A 67 -9.28 2.02 2.36
C ALA A 67 -9.12 3.07 1.27
N HIS A 68 -10.25 3.54 0.75
CA HIS A 68 -10.32 4.58 -0.29
C HIS A 68 -9.56 4.22 -1.57
N ALA A 69 -9.39 2.92 -1.85
CA ALA A 69 -8.77 2.48 -3.09
C ALA A 69 -9.65 2.89 -4.27
N LYS A 70 -9.04 3.37 -5.35
CA LYS A 70 -9.77 3.85 -6.53
C LYS A 70 -9.72 2.83 -7.64
N LYS A 71 -10.66 2.96 -8.58
CA LYS A 71 -10.66 2.14 -9.78
C LYS A 71 -9.35 2.30 -10.53
N GLY A 72 -8.73 1.17 -10.86
CA GLY A 72 -7.41 1.12 -11.51
C GLY A 72 -6.23 1.09 -10.53
N ASP A 73 -6.47 1.08 -9.21
CA ASP A 73 -5.42 0.74 -8.26
C ASP A 73 -5.08 -0.75 -8.32
N HIS A 74 -3.80 -1.07 -8.16
CA HIS A 74 -3.33 -2.42 -7.88
C HIS A 74 -2.88 -2.48 -6.41
N VAL A 75 -3.49 -3.37 -5.64
CA VAL A 75 -3.12 -3.60 -4.23
C VAL A 75 -2.38 -4.92 -4.14
N GLU A 76 -1.13 -4.86 -3.70
CA GLU A 76 -0.26 -6.03 -3.53
C GLU A 76 0.05 -6.24 -2.05
N VAL A 77 0.01 -7.50 -1.62
CA VAL A 77 0.48 -7.94 -0.29
C VAL A 77 1.56 -8.98 -0.50
N HIS A 78 2.72 -8.77 0.11
CA HIS A 78 3.83 -9.72 0.14
C HIS A 78 4.06 -10.23 1.57
N LEU A 79 4.24 -11.54 1.68
CA LEU A 79 4.98 -12.16 2.75
C LEU A 79 6.44 -12.29 2.30
N LYS A 80 7.34 -11.59 2.98
CA LYS A 80 8.77 -11.60 2.66
C LYS A 80 9.55 -12.39 3.71
N LYS A 81 10.67 -12.97 3.30
CA LYS A 81 11.67 -13.62 4.16
C LYS A 81 13.03 -13.01 3.83
N ASP A 82 13.72 -12.49 4.83
CA ASP A 82 15.05 -11.87 4.72
C ASP A 82 15.12 -10.82 3.58
N GLY A 83 14.04 -10.04 3.43
CA GLY A 83 13.93 -9.00 2.41
C GLY A 83 13.44 -9.48 1.03
N GLU A 84 13.39 -10.79 0.79
CA GLU A 84 12.92 -11.37 -0.48
C GLU A 84 11.45 -11.76 -0.41
N SER A 85 10.69 -11.55 -1.49
CA SER A 85 9.29 -11.97 -1.57
C SER A 85 9.18 -13.49 -1.60
N LEU A 86 8.58 -14.08 -0.56
CA LEU A 86 8.35 -15.52 -0.47
C LEU A 86 6.99 -15.92 -1.07
N MET A 87 5.96 -15.14 -0.76
CA MET A 87 4.60 -15.30 -1.31
C MET A 87 3.99 -13.91 -1.50
N HIS A 88 3.12 -13.76 -2.50
CA HIS A 88 2.41 -12.51 -2.72
C HIS A 88 1.04 -12.79 -3.31
N ASN A 89 0.14 -11.81 -3.16
CA ASN A 89 -1.14 -11.75 -3.86
C ASN A 89 -1.36 -10.32 -4.32
N LEU A 90 -2.08 -10.18 -5.43
CA LEU A 90 -2.46 -8.91 -6.05
C LEU A 90 -3.98 -8.84 -6.19
N ARG A 91 -4.54 -7.65 -6.06
CA ARG A 91 -5.92 -7.36 -6.42
C ARG A 91 -6.03 -6.05 -7.19
N ASP A 92 -6.60 -6.14 -8.39
CA ASP A 92 -7.04 -5.00 -9.16
C ASP A 92 -8.33 -4.43 -8.57
N VAL A 93 -8.37 -3.12 -8.41
CA VAL A 93 -9.54 -2.41 -7.88
C VAL A 93 -10.42 -1.95 -9.03
N THR A 94 -11.66 -2.43 -9.04
CA THR A 94 -12.61 -2.24 -10.16
C THR A 94 -13.61 -1.11 -9.94
N GLU A 95 -13.69 -0.60 -8.72
CA GLU A 95 -14.64 0.44 -8.28
C GLU A 95 -13.91 1.52 -7.47
N ASP A 96 -14.47 2.72 -7.45
CA ASP A 96 -13.92 3.80 -6.65
C ASP A 96 -14.33 3.68 -5.19
N ASP A 97 -13.44 4.14 -4.31
CA ASP A 97 -13.63 4.15 -2.85
C ASP A 97 -13.80 2.75 -2.24
N ALA A 98 -13.08 1.77 -2.79
CA ALA A 98 -13.13 0.39 -2.35
C ALA A 98 -12.33 0.15 -1.05
N ASP A 99 -12.88 -0.69 -0.18
CA ASP A 99 -12.17 -1.27 0.96
C ASP A 99 -11.60 -2.65 0.62
N VAL A 100 -10.28 -2.73 0.48
CA VAL A 100 -9.56 -3.92 0.05
C VAL A 100 -8.84 -4.56 1.22
N LEU A 101 -9.28 -5.75 1.63
CA LEU A 101 -8.52 -6.65 2.50
C LEU A 101 -7.90 -7.75 1.63
N LEU A 102 -6.58 -7.88 1.69
CA LEU A 102 -5.82 -8.88 0.95
C LEU A 102 -4.84 -9.59 1.90
N MET A 103 -4.55 -10.85 1.59
CA MET A 103 -3.69 -11.71 2.39
C MET A 103 -2.77 -12.51 1.50
N ALA A 104 -1.54 -12.78 1.92
CA ALA A 104 -0.58 -13.67 1.26
C ALA A 104 0.08 -14.59 2.30
N GLY A 105 0.17 -15.89 2.01
CA GLY A 105 0.76 -16.86 2.94
C GLY A 105 0.09 -18.23 2.89
N LYS A 106 0.29 -19.03 3.95
CA LYS A 106 -0.31 -20.36 4.10
C LYS A 106 -1.15 -20.44 5.35
N THR A 107 -2.32 -21.05 5.21
CA THR A 107 -3.26 -21.36 6.31
C THR A 107 -2.94 -22.68 7.01
N GLY A 108 -1.97 -23.43 6.50
CA GLY A 108 -1.38 -24.60 7.13
C GLY A 108 0.13 -24.45 7.21
N VAL A 109 0.78 -25.41 7.86
CA VAL A 109 2.23 -25.41 8.08
C VAL A 109 2.93 -26.03 6.86
N PRO A 110 4.02 -25.43 6.33
CA PRO A 110 4.84 -26.11 5.33
C PRO A 110 5.39 -27.44 5.86
N ALA A 111 5.65 -28.41 4.97
CA ALA A 111 6.30 -29.65 5.36
C ALA A 111 7.72 -29.35 5.90
N GLY A 112 7.97 -29.68 7.17
CA GLY A 112 9.20 -29.32 7.86
C GLY A 112 9.22 -27.92 8.48
N GLY A 113 8.06 -27.25 8.56
CA GLY A 113 7.90 -25.92 9.17
C GLY A 113 8.34 -24.77 8.28
N TRP A 114 8.20 -23.55 8.79
CA TRP A 114 8.66 -22.36 8.07
C TRP A 114 10.19 -22.29 8.03
N PRO A 115 10.80 -21.92 6.89
CA PRO A 115 12.23 -21.70 6.83
C PRO A 115 12.71 -20.69 7.88
N LYS A 116 13.88 -20.93 8.50
CA LYS A 116 14.45 -19.95 9.44
C LYS A 116 14.78 -18.64 8.71
N GLY A 117 14.45 -17.52 9.34
CA GLY A 117 14.72 -16.18 8.82
C GLY A 117 13.80 -15.14 9.45
N GLN A 118 13.98 -13.90 9.02
CA GLN A 118 13.17 -12.77 9.43
C GLN A 118 12.05 -12.52 8.41
N TYR A 119 10.82 -12.41 8.90
CA TYR A 119 9.64 -12.25 8.08
C TYR A 119 9.06 -10.85 8.20
N THR A 120 8.65 -10.28 7.07
CA THR A 120 7.90 -9.02 7.01
C THR A 120 6.64 -9.18 6.17
N ALA A 121 5.62 -8.39 6.48
CA ALA A 121 4.52 -8.15 5.57
C ALA A 121 4.73 -6.80 4.88
N LYS A 122 4.60 -6.75 3.55
CA LYS A 122 4.67 -5.51 2.78
C LYS A 122 3.38 -5.33 1.99
N VAL A 123 2.80 -4.13 2.03
CA VAL A 123 1.68 -3.72 1.19
C VAL A 123 2.13 -2.57 0.31
N THR A 124 1.82 -2.68 -0.98
CA THR A 124 2.03 -1.61 -1.95
C THR A 124 0.73 -1.37 -2.69
N VAL A 125 0.36 -0.10 -2.81
CA VAL A 125 -0.76 0.37 -3.64
C VAL A 125 -0.20 1.18 -4.79
N THR A 126 -0.44 0.76 -6.02
CA THR A 126 -0.01 1.47 -7.22
C THR A 126 -1.20 1.94 -8.05
N ARG A 127 -1.07 3.11 -8.69
CA ARG A 127 -2.03 3.64 -9.66
C ARG A 127 -1.28 4.02 -10.93
N GLY A 128 -1.47 3.23 -11.98
CA GLY A 128 -0.57 3.29 -13.14
C GLY A 128 0.87 3.04 -12.69
N ASP A 129 1.79 3.94 -13.03
CA ASP A 129 3.22 3.81 -12.69
C ASP A 129 3.61 4.46 -11.34
N LYS A 130 2.65 5.00 -10.59
CA LYS A 130 2.90 5.70 -9.31
C LYS A 130 2.55 4.82 -8.12
N VAL A 131 3.46 4.72 -7.15
CA VAL A 131 3.14 4.21 -5.81
C VAL A 131 2.31 5.26 -5.04
N VAL A 132 1.10 4.89 -4.67
CA VAL A 132 0.15 5.74 -3.93
C VAL A 132 0.41 5.66 -2.43
N ASP A 133 0.53 4.45 -1.89
CA ASP A 133 0.90 4.19 -0.50
C ASP A 133 1.71 2.89 -0.43
N GLU A 134 2.63 2.81 0.53
CA GLU A 134 3.46 1.65 0.76
C GLU A 134 3.83 1.55 2.24
N LYS A 135 3.66 0.36 2.81
CA LYS A 135 4.06 0.06 4.19
C LYS A 135 4.65 -1.32 4.30
N GLU A 136 5.62 -1.47 5.19
CA GLU A 136 6.24 -2.75 5.56
C GLU A 136 6.29 -2.86 7.09
N THR A 137 6.07 -4.06 7.63
CA THR A 137 6.20 -4.30 9.07
C THR A 137 7.65 -4.40 9.50
N ASP A 138 7.89 -4.24 10.81
CA ASP A 138 9.15 -4.70 11.39
C ASP A 138 9.35 -6.21 11.15
N PRO A 139 10.60 -6.66 10.98
CA PRO A 139 10.92 -8.07 10.82
C PRO A 139 10.67 -8.86 12.10
N ILE A 140 10.00 -10.01 11.99
CA ILE A 140 9.82 -10.97 13.09
C ILE A 140 10.31 -12.37 12.69
N PRO A 141 10.96 -13.12 13.59
CA PRO A 141 11.21 -14.53 13.37
C PRO A 141 9.92 -15.35 13.50
N PHE A 142 9.83 -16.45 12.76
CA PHE A 142 8.86 -17.51 13.02
C PHE A 142 9.57 -18.59 13.84
N GLU A 143 9.54 -18.45 15.16
CA GLU A 143 10.20 -19.36 16.12
C GLU A 143 9.41 -20.63 16.38
#